data_AF-A0A392R6C5-F1
#
_entry.id   AF-A0A392R6C5-F1
#
_cell.length_a   1.000
_cell.length_b   1.000
_cell.length_c   1.000
_cell.angle_alpha   90.00
_cell.angle_beta   90.00
_cell.angle_gamma   90.00
#
_symmetry.space_group_name_H-M   'P 1'
#
loop_
_entity.id
_entity.type
_entity.pdbx_description
1 polymer ?
#
loop_
_entity_poly.entity_id
_entity_poly.type
_entity_poly.pdbx_seq_one_letter_code
_entity_poly.pdbx_strand_id
1 'polypeptide(L)' 'MWHLTIGGGESYPERHGVPNCAYYMRTGFCGYGGRCRFNHPRDRAA' A
#
# COMPACT_ATOMS: atom_id res chain seq x y z
N MET A 1 -0.50 4.33 -29.33
CA MET A 1 0.36 3.92 -28.20
C MET A 1 -0.19 4.57 -26.93
N TRP A 2 -1.24 3.99 -26.35
CA TRP A 2 -1.81 4.52 -25.12
C TRP A 2 -0.84 4.21 -23.99
N HIS A 3 -0.40 5.28 -23.34
CA HIS A 3 0.55 5.29 -22.26
C HIS A 3 0.12 4.26 -21.21
N LEU A 4 0.97 3.25 -21.02
CA LEU A 4 0.93 2.35 -19.88
C LEU A 4 1.22 3.19 -18.64
N THR A 5 0.18 3.82 -18.07
CA THR A 5 0.23 4.28 -16.68
C THR A 5 0.29 3.02 -15.81
N ILE A 6 1.51 2.54 -15.62
CA ILE A 6 1.93 1.81 -14.44
C ILE A 6 1.50 2.66 -13.25
N GLY A 7 0.39 2.30 -12.62
CA GLY A 7 -0.15 3.08 -11.50
C GLY A 7 -1.55 2.70 -11.03
N GLY A 8 -2.13 1.61 -11.53
CA GLY A 8 -3.43 1.09 -11.06
C GLY A 8 -3.31 0.21 -9.82
N GLY A 9 -2.51 0.62 -8.84
CA GLY A 9 -2.43 -0.07 -7.56
C GLY A 9 -2.68 0.94 -6.46
N GLU A 10 -3.94 1.05 -6.05
CA GLU A 10 -4.41 1.55 -4.75
C GLU A 10 -3.34 2.42 -4.06
N SER A 11 -3.22 3.69 -4.46
CA SER A 11 -2.24 4.61 -3.84
C SER A 11 -2.66 4.82 -2.39
N TYR A 12 -2.16 3.96 -1.51
CA TYR A 12 -2.12 4.22 -0.09
C TYR A 12 -1.23 5.45 0.07
N PRO A 13 -1.76 6.56 0.60
CA PRO A 13 -0.93 7.73 0.80
C PRO A 13 0.21 7.32 1.72
N GLU A 14 1.45 7.40 1.22
CA GLU A 14 2.65 7.14 2.00
C GLU A 14 2.67 8.13 3.16
N ARG A 15 2.30 7.64 4.35
CA ARG A 15 2.38 8.43 5.58
C ARG A 15 3.75 8.17 6.18
N HIS A 16 4.72 9.00 5.80
CA HIS A 16 6.01 9.05 6.48
C HIS A 16 5.77 9.24 8.00
N GLY A 17 6.21 8.28 8.81
CA GLY A 17 6.09 8.30 10.27
C GLY A 17 5.00 7.42 10.88
N VAL A 18 4.23 6.64 10.12
CA VAL A 18 3.32 5.61 10.68
C VAL A 18 3.88 4.20 10.47
N PRO A 19 3.66 3.26 11.41
CA PRO A 19 4.13 1.89 11.24
C PRO A 19 3.44 1.18 10.07
N ASN A 20 4.14 0.22 9.47
CA ASN A 20 3.59 -0.64 8.43
C ASN A 20 2.44 -1.50 8.98
N CYS A 21 1.40 -1.72 8.18
CA CYS A 21 0.29 -2.58 8.59
C CYS A 21 0.77 -4.02 8.72
N ALA A 22 0.78 -4.55 9.95
CA ALA A 22 1.21 -5.93 10.20
C ALA A 22 0.42 -6.99 9.41
N TYR A 23 -0.88 -6.74 9.13
CA TYR A 23 -1.70 -7.62 8.29
C TYR A 23 -1.25 -7.57 6.83
N TYR A 24 -1.13 -6.37 6.26
CA TYR A 24 -0.65 -6.18 4.89
C TYR A 24 0.76 -6.75 4.69
N MET A 25 1.67 -6.55 5.65
CA MET A 25 3.03 -7.07 5.58
C MET A 25 3.07 -8.61 5.65
N ARG A 26 2.17 -9.24 6.42
CA ARG A 26 2.11 -10.71 6.57
C ARG A 26 1.43 -11.41 5.40
N THR A 27 0.27 -10.92 4.96
CA THR A 27 -0.59 -11.61 4.00
C THR A 27 -0.58 -10.97 2.62
N GLY A 28 -0.08 -9.74 2.53
CA GLY A 28 -0.19 -8.92 1.35
C GLY A 28 -1.53 -8.24 1.13
N PHE A 29 -2.47 -8.43 2.06
CA PHE A 29 -3.82 -7.91 1.95
C PHE A 29 -4.26 -7.32 3.28
N CYS A 30 -4.89 -6.14 3.22
CA CYS A 30 -5.49 -5.49 4.37
C CYS A 30 -6.98 -5.37 4.15
N GLY A 31 -7.78 -6.03 5.00
CA GLY A 31 -9.25 -5.94 4.93
C GLY A 31 -9.81 -4.54 5.15
N TYR A 32 -9.01 -3.62 5.69
CA TYR A 32 -9.39 -2.21 5.85
C TYR A 32 -9.27 -1.38 4.58
N GLY A 33 -8.58 -1.90 3.55
CA GLY A 33 -8.32 -1.17 2.31
C GLY A 33 -7.78 0.24 2.59
N GLY A 34 -8.18 1.22 1.77
CA GLY A 34 -7.82 2.64 1.90
C GLY A 34 -8.21 3.35 3.21
N ARG A 35 -8.96 2.68 4.10
CA ARG A 35 -9.31 3.20 5.44
C ARG A 35 -8.30 2.77 6.50
N CYS A 36 -7.31 1.95 6.15
CA CYS A 36 -6.27 1.56 7.08
C CYS A 36 -5.45 2.78 7.52
N ARG A 37 -5.19 2.87 8.83
CA ARG A 37 -4.40 3.95 9.44
C ARG A 37 -2.89 3.72 9.33
N PHE A 38 -2.49 2.53 8.90
CA PHE A 38 -1.11 2.06 8.84
C PHE A 38 -0.58 2.15 7.40
N ASN A 39 0.74 2.15 7.26
CA ASN A 39 1.38 2.23 5.96
C ASN A 39 1.23 0.91 5.20
N HIS A 40 0.95 1.00 3.89
CA HIS A 40 0.92 -0.14 2.97
C HIS A 40 1.91 0.14 1.83
N PRO A 41 3.21 -0.16 2.05
CA PRO A 41 4.22 0.12 1.05
C PRO A 41 3.98 -0.76 -0.19
N ARG A 42 4.09 -0.18 -1.38
CA ARG A 42 3.88 -0.91 -2.64
C ARG A 42 4.96 -1.97 -2.86
N ASP A 43 6.14 -1.71 -2.32
CA ASP A 43 7.23 -2.67 -2.20
C ASP A 43 7.23 -3.25 -0.77
N ARG A 44 6.91 -4.54 -0.62
CA ARG A 44 6.91 -5.22 0.68
C ARG A 44 8.32 -5.57 1.17
N ALA A 45 9.37 -5.24 0.41
CA ALA A 45 10.76 -5.59 0.67
C ALA A 45 11.63 -4.41 1.12
N ALA A 46 11.05 -3.20 1.26
CA ALA A 46 11.70 -2.02 1.81
C ALA A 46 11.70 -1.97 3.35
#